data_AF-A0A383EZK4-F1
#
_entry.id   AF-A0A383EZK4-F1
#
_cell.length_a   1.000
_cell.length_b   1.000
_cell.length_c   1.000
_cell.angle_alpha   90.00
_cell.angle_beta   90.00
_cell.angle_gamma   90.00
#
_symmetry.space_group_name_H-M   'P 1'
#
loop_
_entity.id
_entity.type
_entity.pdbx_description
1 polymer ?
#
loop_
_entity_poly.entity_id
_entity_poly.type
_entity_poly.pdbx_seq_one_letter_code
_entity_poly.pdbx_strand_id
1 'polypeptide(L)'
;VSWLRANRHDPSLVKHVHIPRAKALFSPHMWAKHPYVVMHELAHAYHDQVLSFDNKEIIDAYKAAKKAGIYEKVMLYTGSTVRHYGLNNHKEYFAESTEAYLGVNDFYPFVRGELKEHDPRMYKIMEKVWGPVR
;
A
#
# COMPACT_ATOMS: atom_id res chain seq x y z
N VAL A 1 1.70 7.02 -21.02
CA VAL A 1 1.73 6.17 -22.25
C VAL A 1 3.15 5.80 -22.68
N SER A 2 4.10 6.74 -22.77
CA SER A 2 5.47 6.45 -23.24
C SER A 2 6.19 5.36 -22.42
N TRP A 3 6.01 5.35 -21.10
CA TRP A 3 6.56 4.30 -20.23
C TRP A 3 6.05 2.90 -20.56
N LEU A 4 4.75 2.74 -20.83
CA LEU A 4 4.15 1.44 -21.18
C LEU A 4 4.75 0.90 -22.49
N ARG A 5 4.84 1.75 -23.52
CA ARG A 5 5.46 1.37 -24.80
C ARG A 5 6.92 0.97 -24.64
N ALA A 6 7.69 1.75 -23.87
CA ALA A 6 9.11 1.47 -23.60
C ALA A 6 9.33 0.12 -22.89
N ASN A 7 8.37 -0.29 -22.04
CA ASN A 7 8.43 -1.54 -21.29
C ASN A 7 7.61 -2.68 -21.93
N ARG A 8 7.22 -2.54 -23.22
CA ARG A 8 6.47 -3.56 -23.99
C ARG A 8 5.12 -3.95 -23.36
N HIS A 9 4.48 -3.01 -22.69
CA HIS A 9 3.10 -3.15 -22.20
C HIS A 9 2.10 -2.53 -23.18
N ASP A 10 0.86 -3.02 -23.15
CA ASP A 10 -0.24 -2.45 -23.93
C ASP A 10 -0.49 -0.99 -23.49
N PRO A 11 -0.40 0.00 -24.40
CA PRO A 11 -0.70 1.40 -24.11
C PRO A 11 -2.10 1.65 -23.53
N SER A 12 -3.07 0.77 -23.80
CA SER A 12 -4.44 0.85 -23.28
C SER A 12 -4.50 0.73 -21.75
N LEU A 13 -3.49 0.13 -21.13
CA LEU A 13 -3.37 -0.02 -19.68
C LEU A 13 -3.08 1.28 -18.93
N VAL A 14 -2.99 2.42 -19.63
CA VAL A 14 -2.84 3.71 -18.97
C VAL A 14 -3.98 3.91 -17.96
N LYS A 15 -3.62 4.22 -16.70
CA LYS A 15 -4.56 4.35 -15.57
C LYS A 15 -5.38 3.09 -15.22
N HIS A 16 -4.92 1.90 -15.63
CA HIS A 16 -5.55 0.64 -15.26
C HIS A 16 -4.71 -0.11 -14.23
N VAL A 17 -5.40 -0.82 -13.32
CA VAL A 17 -4.79 -1.91 -12.55
C VAL A 17 -4.66 -3.12 -13.45
N HIS A 18 -3.47 -3.70 -13.52
CA HIS A 18 -3.20 -4.86 -14.34
C HIS A 18 -2.84 -6.06 -13.46
N ILE A 19 -3.65 -7.12 -13.53
CA ILE A 19 -3.39 -8.41 -12.87
C ILE A 19 -2.92 -9.41 -13.94
N PRO A 20 -1.60 -9.55 -14.18
CA PRO A 20 -1.09 -10.35 -15.30
C PRO A 20 -1.26 -11.87 -15.09
N ARG A 21 -1.45 -12.32 -13.85
CA ARG A 21 -1.55 -13.75 -13.49
C ARG A 21 -2.67 -14.01 -12.50
N ALA A 22 -3.92 -13.94 -12.96
CA ALA A 22 -5.10 -14.14 -12.12
C ALA A 22 -5.09 -15.46 -11.32
N LYS A 23 -4.57 -16.56 -11.88
CA LYS A 23 -4.46 -17.86 -11.18
C LYS A 23 -3.62 -17.77 -9.88
N ALA A 24 -2.65 -16.86 -9.82
CA ALA A 24 -1.80 -16.71 -8.63
C ALA A 24 -2.59 -16.18 -7.43
N LEU A 25 -3.64 -15.37 -7.66
CA LEU A 25 -4.46 -14.77 -6.59
C LEU A 25 -5.17 -15.80 -5.73
N PHE A 26 -5.39 -17.02 -6.24
CA PHE A 26 -6.05 -18.11 -5.51
C PHE A 26 -5.05 -19.14 -4.99
N SER A 27 -3.75 -18.98 -5.24
CA SER A 27 -2.76 -19.93 -4.73
C SER A 27 -2.57 -19.77 -3.22
N PRO A 28 -2.48 -20.85 -2.44
CA PRO A 28 -2.33 -20.77 -0.99
C PRO A 28 -1.12 -19.94 -0.54
N HIS A 29 0.00 -20.04 -1.27
CA HIS A 29 1.19 -19.24 -1.00
C HIS A 29 0.93 -17.73 -1.14
N MET A 30 0.23 -17.29 -2.20
CA MET A 30 -0.08 -15.87 -2.36
C MET A 30 -1.09 -15.38 -1.33
N TRP A 31 -2.07 -16.21 -0.95
CA TRP A 31 -3.01 -15.90 0.12
C TRP A 31 -2.33 -15.72 1.48
N ALA A 32 -1.34 -16.56 1.81
CA ALA A 32 -0.57 -16.42 3.04
C ALA A 32 0.40 -15.25 3.00
N LYS A 33 0.90 -14.90 1.80
CA LYS A 33 1.85 -13.80 1.61
C LYS A 33 1.16 -12.44 1.57
N HIS A 34 0.32 -12.19 0.56
CA HIS A 34 -0.20 -10.86 0.22
C HIS A 34 -1.69 -10.95 -0.15
N PRO A 35 -2.57 -11.25 0.83
CA PRO A 35 -3.98 -11.53 0.58
C PRO A 35 -4.74 -10.32 0.02
N TYR A 36 -4.28 -9.09 0.30
CA TYR A 36 -4.92 -7.85 -0.13
C TYR A 36 -4.24 -7.19 -1.34
N VAL A 37 -3.43 -7.92 -2.12
CA VAL A 37 -2.74 -7.40 -3.32
C VAL A 37 -3.68 -6.70 -4.33
N VAL A 38 -4.91 -7.18 -4.51
CA VAL A 38 -5.87 -6.50 -5.41
C VAL A 38 -6.28 -5.14 -4.84
N MET A 39 -6.47 -5.06 -3.52
CA MET A 39 -6.76 -3.80 -2.84
C MET A 39 -5.55 -2.86 -2.89
N HIS A 40 -4.33 -3.36 -2.76
CA HIS A 40 -3.10 -2.60 -2.91
C HIS A 40 -3.06 -1.85 -4.26
N GLU A 41 -3.27 -2.59 -5.36
CA GLU A 41 -3.24 -1.99 -6.69
C GLU A 41 -4.40 -1.01 -6.92
N LEU A 42 -5.59 -1.31 -6.38
CA LEU A 42 -6.73 -0.38 -6.42
C LEU A 42 -6.47 0.88 -5.58
N ALA A 43 -5.72 0.78 -4.48
CA ALA A 43 -5.29 1.92 -3.69
C ALA A 43 -4.33 2.83 -4.48
N HIS A 44 -3.40 2.25 -5.25
CA HIS A 44 -2.58 3.03 -6.19
C HIS A 44 -3.44 3.78 -7.21
N ALA A 45 -4.43 3.11 -7.80
CA ALA A 45 -5.34 3.74 -8.76
C ALA A 45 -6.17 4.86 -8.12
N TYR A 46 -6.68 4.67 -6.90
CA TYR A 46 -7.42 5.70 -6.17
C TYR A 46 -6.53 6.90 -5.83
N HIS A 47 -5.31 6.65 -5.38
CA HIS A 47 -4.33 7.69 -5.08
C HIS A 47 -4.01 8.51 -6.34
N ASP A 48 -3.80 7.88 -7.50
CA ASP A 48 -3.56 8.60 -8.76
C ASP A 48 -4.78 9.40 -9.23
N GLN A 49 -5.93 8.73 -9.31
CA GLN A 49 -7.06 9.22 -10.10
C GLN A 49 -8.07 10.05 -9.31
N VAL A 50 -8.11 9.88 -7.98
CA VAL A 50 -9.06 10.57 -7.10
C VAL A 50 -8.34 11.56 -6.18
N LEU A 51 -7.24 11.14 -5.57
CA LEU A 51 -6.50 12.00 -4.62
C LEU A 51 -5.38 12.83 -5.26
N SER A 52 -4.90 12.42 -6.45
CA SER A 52 -3.61 12.76 -7.04
C SER A 52 -2.41 12.23 -6.25
N PHE A 53 -1.39 11.73 -6.96
CA PHE A 53 -0.10 11.39 -6.36
C PHE A 53 0.64 12.58 -5.75
N ASP A 54 0.20 13.81 -6.03
CA ASP A 54 0.72 15.03 -5.42
C ASP A 54 -0.01 15.41 -4.13
N ASN A 55 -0.85 14.52 -3.57
CA ASN A 55 -1.56 14.76 -2.33
C ASN A 55 -0.58 15.09 -1.19
N LYS A 56 -0.60 16.36 -0.77
CA LYS A 56 0.34 16.90 0.21
C LYS A 56 0.25 16.24 1.58
N GLU A 57 -0.95 15.85 2.00
CA GLU A 57 -1.19 15.22 3.30
C GLU A 57 -0.49 13.85 3.37
N ILE A 58 -0.61 13.03 2.32
CA ILE A 58 0.06 11.73 2.22
C ILE A 58 1.58 11.90 2.12
N ILE A 59 2.06 12.83 1.29
CA ILE A 59 3.50 13.10 1.13
C ILE A 59 4.14 13.54 2.46
N ASP A 60 3.49 14.42 3.20
CA ASP A 60 4.01 14.94 4.46
C ASP A 60 3.95 13.89 5.58
N ALA A 61 2.93 13.00 5.57
CA ALA A 61 2.89 11.84 6.45
C ALA A 61 4.04 10.86 6.16
N TYR A 62 4.25 10.51 4.88
CA TYR A 62 5.36 9.65 4.44
C TYR A 62 6.72 10.20 4.89
N LYS A 63 6.96 11.50 4.65
CA LYS A 63 8.23 12.15 5.05
C LYS A 63 8.44 12.11 6.56
N ALA A 64 7.38 12.29 7.35
CA ALA A 64 7.48 12.23 8.79
C ALA A 64 7.74 10.81 9.30
N ALA A 65 7.04 9.81 8.77
CA ALA A 65 7.27 8.41 9.09
C ALA A 65 8.71 7.97 8.75
N LYS A 66 9.20 8.37 7.57
CA LYS A 66 10.59 8.14 7.15
C LYS A 66 11.61 8.83 8.07
N LYS A 67 11.37 10.09 8.43
CA LYS A 67 12.23 10.84 9.37
C LYS A 67 12.26 10.20 10.76
N ALA A 68 11.13 9.68 11.22
CA ALA A 68 11.00 9.04 12.52
C ALA A 68 11.60 7.61 12.53
N GLY A 69 11.82 7.00 11.37
CA GLY A 69 12.42 5.67 11.25
C GLY A 69 11.51 4.53 11.71
N ILE A 70 10.21 4.78 11.92
CA ILE A 70 9.26 3.80 12.50
C ILE A 70 9.07 2.56 11.62
N TYR A 71 9.46 2.63 10.35
CA TYR A 71 9.31 1.54 9.37
C TYR A 71 10.65 0.91 8.93
N GLU A 72 11.78 1.32 9.51
CA GLU A 72 13.10 0.83 9.09
C GLU A 72 13.36 -0.63 9.53
N LYS A 73 12.70 -1.07 10.60
CA LYS A 73 12.77 -2.45 11.12
C LYS A 73 11.39 -2.89 11.61
N VAL A 74 10.67 -3.61 10.77
CA VAL A 74 9.33 -4.16 11.05
C VAL A 74 9.28 -5.64 10.73
N MET A 75 8.29 -6.33 11.29
CA MET A 75 8.06 -7.74 11.00
C MET A 75 7.43 -7.91 9.61
N LEU A 76 7.97 -8.84 8.81
CA LEU A 76 7.36 -9.35 7.59
C LEU A 76 6.39 -10.50 7.96
N TYR A 77 5.42 -10.84 7.10
CA TYR A 77 4.50 -11.98 7.29
C TYR A 77 5.20 -13.34 7.57
N THR A 78 6.50 -13.44 7.25
CA THR A 78 7.35 -14.61 7.55
C THR A 78 7.91 -14.64 8.98
N GLY A 79 7.69 -13.58 9.77
CA GLY A 79 8.30 -13.35 11.08
C GLY A 79 9.68 -12.68 11.03
N SER A 80 10.29 -12.53 9.84
CA SER A 80 11.59 -11.87 9.70
C SER A 80 11.49 -10.36 9.94
N THR A 81 12.53 -9.76 10.51
CA THR A 81 12.62 -8.29 10.61
C THR A 81 13.26 -7.70 9.35
N VAL A 82 12.56 -6.78 8.69
CA VAL A 82 12.96 -6.16 7.42
C VAL A 82 12.64 -4.66 7.42
N ARG A 83 13.16 -3.94 6.42
CA ARG A 83 12.70 -2.59 6.12
C ARG A 83 11.36 -2.65 5.40
N HIS A 84 10.36 -1.91 5.87
CA HIS A 84 9.01 -1.95 5.31
C HIS A 84 8.98 -1.53 3.83
N TYR A 85 8.22 -2.24 3.00
CA TYR A 85 8.10 -1.95 1.57
C TYR A 85 7.55 -0.53 1.27
N GLY A 86 6.56 -0.07 2.06
CA GLY A 86 6.05 1.29 2.04
C GLY A 86 7.08 2.42 2.15
N LEU A 87 8.32 2.15 2.60
CA LEU A 87 9.38 3.17 2.61
C LEU A 87 10.00 3.45 1.22
N ASN A 88 9.64 2.70 0.17
CA ASN A 88 10.15 2.91 -1.18
C ASN A 88 9.69 4.26 -1.76
N ASN A 89 8.41 4.62 -1.59
CA ASN A 89 7.87 5.92 -1.94
C ASN A 89 6.50 6.13 -1.26
N HIS A 90 5.96 7.35 -1.34
CA HIS A 90 4.68 7.70 -0.69
C HIS A 90 3.45 7.00 -1.29
N LYS A 91 3.56 6.43 -2.51
CA LYS A 91 2.49 5.65 -3.13
C LYS A 91 2.39 4.28 -2.47
N GLU A 92 3.52 3.59 -2.31
CA GLU A 92 3.58 2.32 -1.58
C GLU A 92 3.16 2.50 -0.13
N TYR A 93 3.65 3.55 0.54
CA TYR A 93 3.21 3.87 1.90
C TYR A 93 1.69 4.00 2.03
N PHE A 94 1.03 4.63 1.04
CA PHE A 94 -0.43 4.73 1.00
C PHE A 94 -1.12 3.38 0.76
N ALA A 95 -0.64 2.60 -0.21
CA ALA A 95 -1.22 1.31 -0.56
C ALA A 95 -1.09 0.29 0.58
N GLU A 96 0.10 0.13 1.15
CA GLU A 96 0.37 -0.74 2.30
C GLU A 96 -0.46 -0.36 3.53
N SER A 97 -0.58 0.94 3.81
CA SER A 97 -1.41 1.42 4.93
C SER A 97 -2.90 1.20 4.67
N THR A 98 -3.33 1.21 3.41
CA THR A 98 -4.71 0.88 3.02
C THR A 98 -5.00 -0.60 3.27
N GLU A 99 -4.07 -1.49 2.95
CA GLU A 99 -4.18 -2.92 3.29
C GLU A 99 -4.33 -3.13 4.78
N ALA A 100 -3.46 -2.52 5.59
CA ALA A 100 -3.54 -2.61 7.05
C ALA A 100 -4.88 -2.04 7.59
N TYR A 101 -5.39 -0.94 7.01
CA TYR A 101 -6.61 -0.28 7.49
C TYR A 101 -7.89 -1.07 7.18
N LEU A 102 -8.01 -1.58 5.94
CA LEU A 102 -9.21 -2.27 5.46
C LEU A 102 -9.16 -3.79 5.65
N GLY A 103 -7.97 -4.36 5.83
CA GLY A 103 -7.74 -5.79 5.77
C GLY A 103 -6.50 -6.24 6.53
N VAL A 104 -5.64 -6.98 5.83
CA VAL A 104 -4.39 -7.55 6.37
C VAL A 104 -3.24 -7.21 5.43
N ASN A 105 -2.23 -6.52 5.95
CA ASN A 105 -0.98 -6.23 5.25
C ASN A 105 0.03 -7.38 5.41
N ASP A 106 1.05 -7.45 4.56
CA ASP A 106 2.14 -8.43 4.66
C ASP A 106 3.39 -7.92 5.41
N PHE A 107 3.41 -6.63 5.75
CA PHE A 107 4.38 -6.00 6.66
C PHE A 107 3.66 -5.39 7.86
N TYR A 108 4.26 -5.49 9.04
CA TYR A 108 3.74 -4.80 10.23
C TYR A 108 3.76 -3.28 10.03
N PRO A 109 2.65 -2.55 10.31
CA PRO A 109 1.42 -3.01 10.94
C PRO A 109 0.55 -3.87 10.01
N PHE A 110 0.17 -5.05 10.49
CA PHE A 110 -0.59 -6.03 9.72
C PHE A 110 -2.07 -5.69 9.69
N VAL A 111 -2.61 -5.07 10.75
CA VAL A 111 -4.03 -4.76 10.87
C VAL A 111 -4.28 -3.34 11.38
N ARG A 112 -5.52 -2.89 11.25
CA ARG A 112 -5.95 -1.51 11.55
C ARG A 112 -5.61 -1.05 12.97
N GLY A 113 -5.74 -1.95 13.95
CA GLY A 113 -5.39 -1.65 15.34
C GLY A 113 -3.91 -1.35 15.51
N GLU A 114 -3.05 -2.14 14.87
CA GLU A 114 -1.61 -1.93 14.90
C GLU A 114 -1.21 -0.66 14.14
N LEU A 115 -1.86 -0.37 13.00
CA LEU A 115 -1.63 0.87 12.27
C LEU A 115 -1.97 2.09 13.14
N LYS A 116 -3.03 2.01 13.95
CA LYS A 116 -3.42 3.09 14.86
C LYS A 116 -2.35 3.38 15.91
N GLU A 117 -1.75 2.35 16.48
CA GLU A 117 -0.72 2.48 17.51
C GLU A 117 0.63 2.89 16.91
N HIS A 118 1.02 2.27 15.80
CA HIS A 118 2.34 2.43 15.18
C HIS A 118 2.47 3.71 14.35
N ASP A 119 1.45 4.05 13.57
CA ASP A 119 1.39 5.28 12.77
C ASP A 119 0.01 5.95 12.89
N PRO A 120 -0.28 6.58 14.05
CA PRO A 120 -1.55 7.26 14.29
C PRO A 120 -1.82 8.43 13.33
N ARG A 121 -0.79 8.96 12.66
CA ARG A 121 -0.96 9.99 11.64
C ARG A 121 -1.56 9.39 10.38
N MET A 122 -0.96 8.30 9.90
CA MET A 122 -1.46 7.63 8.71
C MET A 122 -2.83 7.01 8.94
N TYR A 123 -3.07 6.47 10.13
CA TYR A 123 -4.40 5.99 10.53
C TYR A 123 -5.50 7.04 10.32
N LYS A 124 -5.27 8.30 10.75
CA LYS A 124 -6.23 9.39 10.58
C LYS A 124 -6.48 9.72 9.11
N ILE A 125 -5.44 9.63 8.28
CA ILE A 125 -5.57 9.81 6.82
C ILE A 125 -6.41 8.68 6.24
N MET A 126 -6.17 7.42 6.65
CA MET A 126 -6.96 6.27 6.20
C MET A 126 -8.43 6.40 6.60
N GLU A 127 -8.73 6.82 7.82
CA GLU A 127 -10.10 7.06 8.27
C GLU A 127 -10.78 8.19 7.50
N LYS A 128 -10.05 9.25 7.14
CA LYS A 128 -10.57 10.33 6.29
C LYS A 128 -10.85 9.86 4.86
N VAL A 129 -9.99 9.02 4.29
CA VAL A 129 -10.10 8.56 2.90
C VAL A 129 -11.14 7.46 2.74
N TRP A 130 -11.11 6.45 3.61
CA TRP A 130 -11.93 5.25 3.51
C TRP A 130 -13.16 5.27 4.42
N GLY A 131 -13.25 6.26 5.31
CA GLY A 131 -14.29 6.33 6.33
C GLY A 131 -13.99 5.45 7.55
N PRO A 132 -14.69 5.66 8.68
CA PRO A 132 -14.52 4.85 9.88
C PRO A 132 -15.01 3.42 9.64
N VAL A 133 -14.14 2.44 9.86
CA VAL A 133 -14.50 1.01 9.78
C VAL A 133 -14.87 0.51 11.17
N ARG A 134 -16.16 0.23 11.37
CA ARG A 134 -16.76 -0.27 12.62
C ARG A 134 -16.78 -1.78 12.67
#